data_AF-A0A1C0VE47-F1
#
_entry.id   AF-A0A1C0VE47-F1
#
_cell.length_a   1.000
_cell.length_b   1.000
_cell.length_c   1.000
_cell.angle_alpha   90.00
_cell.angle_beta   90.00
_cell.angle_gamma   90.00
#
_symmetry.space_group_name_H-M   'P 1'
#
loop_
_entity.id
_entity.type
_entity.pdbx_description
1 polymer ?
#
loop_
_entity_poly.entity_id
_entity_poly.type
_entity_poly.pdbx_seq_one_letter_code
_entity_poly.pdbx_strand_id
1 'polypeptide(L)'
;MSNENQQTTNTWQPDPVWDYYTLWHELVHIKAKIDQALNEIKNVKEFDSGVNEVIQDILQPASSSLIQIIDIELAQVDDDDE
;
A
#
# COMPACT_ATOMS: atom_id res chain seq x y z
N MET A 1 35.91 9.36 9.56
CA MET A 1 35.14 8.13 9.81
C MET A 1 33.72 8.47 9.40
N SER A 2 33.32 8.02 8.21
CA SER A 2 31.99 8.31 7.66
C SER A 2 31.00 7.38 8.35
N ASN A 3 30.13 7.93 9.20
CA ASN A 3 28.98 7.18 9.69
C ASN A 3 28.02 6.99 8.53
N GLU A 4 27.97 5.75 8.02
CA GLU A 4 26.97 5.30 7.06
C GLU A 4 25.58 5.52 7.67
N ASN A 5 24.76 6.32 6.99
CA ASN A 5 23.33 6.39 7.22
C ASN A 5 22.75 4.98 7.05
N GLN A 6 22.54 4.27 8.16
CA GLN A 6 21.77 3.04 8.14
C GLN A 6 20.30 3.40 7.90
N GLN A 7 19.94 3.44 6.63
CA GLN A 7 18.56 3.45 6.18
C GLN A 7 17.96 2.10 6.58
N THR A 8 17.33 2.04 7.75
CA THR A 8 16.63 0.85 8.25
C THR A 8 15.41 0.60 7.37
N THR A 9 15.57 -0.19 6.31
CA THR A 9 14.44 -0.82 5.62
C THR A 9 13.85 -1.86 6.57
N ASN A 10 12.95 -1.41 7.44
CA ASN A 10 12.30 -2.23 8.46
C ASN A 10 11.41 -3.26 7.74
N THR A 11 11.98 -4.41 7.42
CA THR A 11 11.35 -5.56 6.75
C THR A 11 10.68 -6.47 7.78
N TRP A 12 9.98 -5.87 8.73
CA TRP A 12 9.21 -6.64 9.70
C TRP A 12 8.02 -7.26 8.98
N GLN A 13 7.98 -8.59 8.93
CA GLN A 13 6.85 -9.36 8.43
C GLN A 13 6.27 -10.19 9.59
N PRO A 14 4.93 -10.29 9.70
CA PRO A 14 4.29 -11.16 10.66
C PRO A 14 4.53 -12.64 10.33
N ASP A 15 4.35 -13.50 11.34
CA ASP A 15 4.44 -14.94 11.14
C ASP A 15 3.29 -15.43 10.23
N PRO A 16 3.55 -16.29 9.22
CA PRO A 16 2.51 -16.87 8.36
C PRO A 16 1.34 -17.55 9.08
N VAL A 17 1.53 -17.96 10.33
CA VAL A 17 0.48 -18.60 11.14
C VAL A 17 -0.44 -17.60 11.85
N TRP A 18 -0.14 -16.30 11.80
CA TRP A 18 -0.96 -15.27 12.42
C TRP A 18 -2.17 -14.95 11.55
N ASP A 19 -3.33 -14.77 12.18
CA ASP A 19 -4.60 -14.54 11.47
C ASP A 19 -4.56 -13.29 10.58
N TYR A 20 -3.72 -12.32 10.90
CA TYR A 20 -3.53 -11.08 10.13
C TYR A 20 -2.38 -11.13 9.12
N TYR A 21 -1.72 -12.28 8.92
CA TYR A 21 -0.62 -12.41 7.96
C TYR A 21 -1.06 -12.10 6.52
N THR A 22 -2.21 -12.64 6.12
CA THR A 22 -2.79 -12.42 4.79
C THR A 22 -3.11 -10.94 4.59
N LEU A 23 -3.82 -10.34 5.54
CA LEU A 23 -4.15 -8.92 5.56
C LEU A 23 -2.89 -8.04 5.47
N TRP A 24 -1.86 -8.35 6.25
CA TRP A 24 -0.60 -7.62 6.19
C TRP A 24 0.05 -7.71 4.81
N HIS A 25 0.05 -8.89 4.19
CA HIS A 25 0.62 -9.09 2.86
C HIS A 25 -0.13 -8.28 1.78
N GLU A 26 -1.45 -8.22 1.86
CA GLU A 26 -2.28 -7.43 0.96
C GLU A 26 -2.01 -5.93 1.13
N LEU A 27 -1.92 -5.45 2.37
CA LEU A 27 -1.57 -4.06 2.67
C LEU A 27 -0.17 -3.68 2.15
N VAL A 28 0.81 -4.58 2.29
CA VAL A 28 2.15 -4.39 1.72
C VAL A 28 2.11 -4.31 0.19
N HIS A 29 1.29 -5.14 -0.45
CA HIS A 29 1.12 -5.11 -1.90
C HIS A 29 0.50 -3.79 -2.36
N ILE A 30 -0.56 -3.34 -1.69
CA ILE A 30 -1.23 -2.05 -1.95
C ILE A 30 -0.24 -0.89 -1.76
N LYS A 31 0.55 -0.91 -0.67
CA LYS A 31 1.59 0.09 -0.42
C LYS A 31 2.59 0.15 -1.57
N ALA A 32 3.05 -0.99 -2.08
CA ALA A 32 3.98 -1.03 -3.20
C ALA A 32 3.39 -0.42 -4.48
N LYS A 33 2.08 -0.61 -4.73
CA LYS A 33 1.38 0.02 -5.87
C LYS A 33 1.27 1.53 -5.71
N ILE A 34 0.97 2.01 -4.50
CA ILE A 34 0.95 3.45 -4.21
C ILE A 34 2.34 4.07 -4.39
N ASP A 35 3.39 3.42 -3.87
CA ASP A 35 4.78 3.87 -4.03
C ASP A 35 5.20 3.89 -5.52
N GLN A 36 4.76 2.90 -6.29
CA GLN A 36 4.97 2.86 -7.74
C GLN A 36 4.32 4.09 -8.42
N ALA A 37 3.04 4.36 -8.15
CA ALA A 37 2.35 5.51 -8.71
C ALA A 37 2.99 6.85 -8.30
N LEU A 38 3.41 6.99 -7.05
CA LEU A 38 4.13 8.18 -6.57
C LEU A 38 5.48 8.37 -7.27
N ASN A 39 6.19 7.29 -7.56
CA ASN A 39 7.43 7.35 -8.32
C ASN A 39 7.18 7.75 -9.77
N GLU A 40 6.12 7.24 -10.41
CA GLU A 40 5.71 7.69 -11.75
C GLU A 40 5.42 9.20 -11.74
N ILE A 41 4.61 9.69 -10.80
CA ILE A 41 4.33 11.14 -10.65
C ILE A 41 5.61 11.96 -10.49
N LYS A 42 6.56 11.47 -9.68
CA LYS A 42 7.82 12.17 -9.43
C LYS A 42 8.71 12.29 -10.67
N ASN A 43 8.64 11.32 -11.58
CA ASN A 43 9.48 11.27 -12.79
C ASN A 43 8.88 12.06 -13.96
N VAL A 44 7.68 12.60 -13.81
CA VAL A 44 6.95 13.31 -14.86
C VAL A 44 7.33 14.79 -14.83
N LYS A 45 8.02 15.24 -15.89
CA LYS A 45 8.43 16.65 -16.05
C LYS A 45 7.31 17.56 -16.57
N GLU A 46 6.39 17.02 -17.37
CA GLU A 46 5.19 17.68 -17.85
C GLU A 46 4.03 16.70 -17.76
N PHE A 47 2.91 17.14 -17.21
CA PHE A 47 1.74 16.30 -16.99
C PHE A 47 1.08 15.98 -18.34
N ASP A 48 1.34 14.78 -18.86
CA ASP A 48 0.70 14.26 -20.07
C ASP A 48 -0.47 13.33 -19.71
N SER A 49 -1.49 13.34 -20.55
CA SER A 49 -2.68 12.48 -20.48
C SER A 49 -2.34 10.98 -20.33
N GLY A 50 -1.31 10.48 -21.02
CA GLY A 50 -0.88 9.08 -20.91
C GLY A 50 -0.30 8.72 -19.54
N VAL A 51 0.34 9.67 -18.85
CA VAL A 51 0.84 9.47 -17.48
C VAL A 51 -0.33 9.35 -16.51
N ASN A 52 -1.37 10.18 -16.70
CA ASN A 52 -2.56 10.14 -15.87
C ASN A 52 -3.30 8.80 -16.02
N GLU A 53 -3.39 8.25 -17.23
CA GLU A 53 -3.96 6.91 -17.47
C GLU A 53 -3.16 5.82 -16.75
N VAL A 54 -1.82 5.85 -16.84
CA VAL A 54 -0.95 4.87 -16.14
C VAL A 54 -1.09 4.97 -14.62
N ILE A 55 -1.17 6.18 -14.07
CA ILE A 55 -1.38 6.37 -12.63
C ILE A 55 -2.76 5.86 -12.21
N GLN A 56 -3.81 6.12 -13.00
CA GLN A 56 -5.15 5.60 -12.71
C GLN A 56 -5.19 4.09 -12.76
N ASP A 57 -4.56 3.45 -13.74
CA ASP A 57 -4.49 1.99 -13.84
C ASP A 57 -3.78 1.34 -12.65
N ILE A 58 -2.83 2.04 -12.01
CA ILE A 58 -2.15 1.56 -10.81
C ILE A 58 -2.99 1.82 -9.55
N LEU A 59 -3.56 3.02 -9.42
CA LEU A 59 -4.23 3.45 -8.19
C LEU A 59 -5.68 2.98 -8.06
N GLN A 60 -6.42 2.83 -9.16
CA GLN A 60 -7.81 2.34 -9.14
C GLN A 60 -7.94 0.94 -8.50
N PRO A 61 -7.19 -0.09 -8.93
CA PRO A 61 -7.29 -1.41 -8.29
C PRO A 61 -6.72 -1.40 -6.86
N ALA A 62 -5.64 -0.64 -6.60
CA ALA A 62 -5.04 -0.54 -5.27
C ALA A 62 -6.00 0.11 -4.25
N SER A 63 -6.66 1.21 -4.64
CA SER A 63 -7.66 1.90 -3.83
C SER A 63 -8.90 1.03 -3.60
N SER A 64 -9.39 0.35 -4.64
CA SER A 64 -10.53 -0.57 -4.50
C SER A 64 -10.23 -1.69 -3.51
N SER A 65 -9.03 -2.27 -3.59
CA SER A 65 -8.58 -3.32 -2.66
C SER A 65 -8.45 -2.80 -1.23
N LEU A 66 -7.93 -1.58 -1.06
CA LEU A 66 -7.81 -0.96 0.26
C LEU A 66 -9.16 -0.66 0.89
N ILE A 67 -10.11 -0.12 0.12
CA ILE A 67 -11.49 0.14 0.56
C ILE A 67 -12.13 -1.16 1.00
N GLN A 68 -11.99 -2.24 0.22
CA GLN A 68 -12.52 -3.55 0.57
C GLN A 68 -11.97 -4.06 1.91
N ILE A 69 -10.65 -3.97 2.11
CA ILE A 69 -10.00 -4.34 3.37
C ILE A 69 -10.58 -3.53 4.56
N ILE A 70 -10.73 -2.21 4.40
CA ILE A 70 -11.23 -1.34 5.47
C ILE A 70 -12.70 -1.65 5.78
N ASP A 71 -13.54 -1.71 4.75
CA ASP A 71 -15.00 -1.83 4.90
C ASP A 71 -15.44 -3.24 5.28
N ILE A 72 -14.68 -4.28 4.91
CA ILE A 72 -15.07 -5.67 5.15
C ILE A 72 -14.29 -6.29 6.29
N GLU A 73 -12.98 -6.09 6.36
CA GLU A 73 -12.14 -6.81 7.34
C GLU A 73 -11.93 -6.03 8.64
N LEU A 74 -11.97 -4.69 8.61
CA LEU A 74 -11.71 -3.86 9.78
C LEU A 74 -12.96 -3.22 10.40
N ALA A 75 -14.03 -3.00 9.63
CA ALA A 75 -15.27 -2.37 10.11
C ALA A 75 -16.21 -3.33 10.86
N GLN A 76 -15.93 -4.64 10.90
CA GLN A 76 -16.73 -5.62 11.65
C GLN A 76 -16.45 -5.65 13.17
N VAL A 77 -15.65 -4.71 13.70
CA VAL A 77 -15.19 -4.72 15.10
C VAL A 77 -16.05 -3.83 16.02
N ASP A 78 -16.97 -3.02 15.49
CA ASP A 78 -17.70 -2.01 16.28
C ASP A 78 -19.15 -2.40 16.67
N ASP A 79 -19.64 -3.58 16.28
CA ASP A 79 -21.05 -4.02 16.52
C ASP A 79 -21.19 -5.19 17.53
N ASP A 80 -20.17 -5.46 18.37
CA ASP A 80 -20.21 -6.55 19.37
C ASP A 80 -20.04 -6.04 20.82
N ASP A 81 -20.55 -4.83 21.09
CA ASP A 81 -20.80 -4.30 22.44
C ASP A 81 -22.33 -4.20 22.69
N GLU A 82 -22.99 -5.33 22.98
CA GLU A 82 -24.30 -5.37 23.66
C GLU A 82 -24.27 -6.30 24.90
#